data_AF-A0A292RX08-F1
#
_entry.id   AF-A0A292RX08-F1
#
_cell.length_a   1.000
_cell.length_b   1.000
_cell.length_c   1.000
_cell.angle_alpha   90.00
_cell.angle_beta   90.00
_cell.angle_gamma   90.00
#
_symmetry.space_group_name_H-M   'P 1'
#
loop_
_entity.id
_entity.type
_entity.pdbx_description
1 polymer ?
#
loop_
_entity_poly.entity_id
_entity_poly.type
_entity_poly.pdbx_seq_one_letter_code
_entity_poly.pdbx_strand_id
1 'polypeptide(L)'
;MLQLLPSSDILTPNTTNPQKAVDFICNYIDRYHCENMDVDISFMNILDACYVTTMCSTKHFIKYPQGKINWKVSSELVNEFTQPLSLNNSKYY
;
A
#
# COMPACT_ATOMS: atom_id res chain seq x y z
N MET A 1 -21.40 2.74 5.86
CA MET A 1 -21.61 2.39 4.43
C MET A 1 -20.32 2.74 3.70
N LEU A 2 -19.65 1.75 3.08
CA LEU A 2 -18.39 1.99 2.36
C LEU A 2 -18.67 2.75 1.06
N GLN A 3 -17.79 3.66 0.68
CA GLN A 3 -17.89 4.42 -0.56
C GLN A 3 -17.27 3.63 -1.72
N LEU A 4 -17.79 3.86 -2.94
CA LEU A 4 -17.18 3.37 -4.18
C LEU A 4 -15.86 4.10 -4.45
N LEU A 5 -14.92 3.42 -5.12
CA LEU A 5 -13.57 3.96 -5.39
C LEU A 5 -13.64 5.26 -6.21
N PRO A 6 -12.83 6.29 -5.87
CA PRO A 6 -12.63 7.44 -6.74
C PRO A 6 -11.97 7.02 -8.06
N SER A 7 -12.21 7.78 -9.12
CA SER A 7 -11.96 7.48 -10.55
C SER A 7 -10.49 7.28 -10.99
N SER A 8 -9.52 7.24 -10.07
CA SER A 8 -8.12 6.92 -10.38
C SER A 8 -7.84 5.47 -10.05
N ASP A 9 -7.40 4.69 -11.05
CA ASP A 9 -7.07 3.28 -10.88
C ASP A 9 -5.88 3.07 -9.92
N ILE A 10 -5.00 4.09 -9.78
CA ILE A 10 -3.81 4.05 -8.93
C ILE A 10 -3.90 5.10 -7.83
N LEU A 11 -3.71 4.68 -6.58
CA LEU A 11 -3.65 5.54 -5.41
C LEU A 11 -2.22 6.08 -5.22
N THR A 12 -2.05 7.40 -5.18
CA THR A 12 -0.72 8.03 -5.02
C THR A 12 -0.76 9.03 -3.87
N PRO A 13 -0.05 8.79 -2.75
CA PRO A 13 0.05 9.77 -1.66
C PRO A 13 0.74 11.06 -2.13
N ASN A 14 0.15 12.22 -1.88
CA ASN A 14 0.77 13.52 -2.20
C ASN A 14 1.73 13.98 -1.10
N THR A 15 2.68 13.12 -0.71
CA THR A 15 3.66 13.42 0.34
C THR A 15 4.85 12.47 0.28
N THR A 16 6.05 12.98 0.58
CA THR A 16 7.26 12.16 0.79
C THR A 16 7.49 11.77 2.25
N ASN A 17 6.67 12.25 3.18
CA ASN A 17 6.77 11.84 4.58
C ASN A 17 6.11 10.46 4.77
N PRO A 18 6.85 9.45 5.26
CA PRO A 18 6.36 8.06 5.32
C PRO A 18 5.13 7.91 6.23
N GLN A 19 5.11 8.56 7.39
CA GLN A 19 3.96 8.47 8.31
C GLN A 19 2.70 9.07 7.67
N LYS A 20 2.81 10.23 7.03
CA LYS A 20 1.67 10.86 6.35
C LYS A 20 1.13 10.00 5.21
N ALA A 21 2.00 9.29 4.50
CA ALA A 21 1.58 8.35 3.47
C ALA A 21 0.87 7.12 4.04
N VAL A 22 1.37 6.56 5.14
CA VAL A 22 0.68 5.50 5.88
C VAL A 22 -0.71 5.95 6.30
N ASP A 23 -0.82 7.13 6.93
CA ASP A 23 -2.11 7.65 7.38
C ASP A 23 -3.08 7.84 6.21
N PHE A 24 -2.60 8.39 5.09
CA PHE A 24 -3.41 8.57 3.88
C PHE A 24 -3.94 7.25 3.32
N ILE A 25 -3.06 6.26 3.10
CA ILE A 25 -3.44 4.96 2.52
C ILE A 25 -4.34 4.19 3.51
N CYS A 26 -4.02 4.20 4.80
CA CYS A 26 -4.81 3.53 5.83
C CYS A 26 -6.23 4.12 5.93
N ASN A 27 -6.36 5.44 5.85
CA ASN A 27 -7.67 6.10 5.83
C ASN A 27 -8.47 5.75 4.56
N TYR A 28 -7.78 5.60 3.42
CA TYR A 28 -8.41 5.13 2.19
C TYR A 28 -8.94 3.70 2.36
N ILE A 29 -8.11 2.79 2.89
CA ILE A 29 -8.48 1.40 3.17
C ILE A 29 -9.71 1.34 4.07
N ASP A 30 -9.83 2.20 5.08
CA ASP A 30 -11.00 2.18 5.98
C ASP A 30 -12.30 2.61 5.28
N ARG A 31 -12.24 3.68 4.47
CA ARG A 31 -13.42 4.37 3.92
C ARG A 31 -14.01 3.69 2.69
N TYR A 32 -13.18 3.08 1.87
CA TYR A 32 -13.58 2.55 0.57
C TYR A 32 -13.60 1.02 0.55
N HIS A 33 -14.34 0.46 -0.41
CA HIS A 33 -14.27 -0.96 -0.73
C HIS A 33 -13.13 -1.21 -1.73
N CYS A 34 -11.96 -1.62 -1.23
CA CYS A 34 -10.71 -1.71 -2.00
C CYS A 34 -10.01 -3.08 -1.80
N GLU A 35 -10.74 -4.16 -2.06
CA GLU A 35 -10.19 -5.53 -1.93
C GLU A 35 -8.98 -5.74 -2.83
N ASN A 36 -8.99 -5.16 -4.03
CA ASN A 36 -7.83 -5.06 -4.90
C ASN A 36 -7.52 -3.58 -5.13
N MET A 37 -6.26 -3.17 -4.96
CA MET A 37 -5.84 -1.79 -5.17
C MET A 37 -4.40 -1.68 -5.67
N ASP A 38 -4.14 -0.67 -6.47
CA ASP A 38 -2.81 -0.30 -6.95
C ASP A 38 -2.34 0.97 -6.23
N VAL A 39 -1.10 0.99 -5.75
CA VAL A 39 -0.53 2.12 -5.00
C VAL A 39 0.84 2.48 -5.56
N ASP A 40 1.02 3.74 -5.93
CA ASP A 40 2.31 4.27 -6.39
C ASP A 40 3.01 5.06 -5.28
N ILE A 41 4.16 4.54 -4.86
CA ILE A 41 5.11 5.18 -3.94
C ILE A 41 6.53 5.18 -4.53
N SER A 42 6.67 5.08 -5.85
CA SER A 42 7.96 5.02 -6.55
C SER A 42 8.82 6.28 -6.40
N PHE A 43 8.27 7.34 -5.82
CA PHE A 43 9.01 8.54 -5.45
C PHE A 43 9.69 8.44 -4.06
N MET A 44 9.44 7.38 -3.29
CA MET A 44 10.04 7.18 -1.97
C MET A 44 11.39 6.46 -2.04
N ASN A 45 12.26 6.74 -1.06
CA ASN A 45 13.47 5.93 -0.86
C ASN A 45 13.11 4.55 -0.31
N ILE A 46 14.08 3.63 -0.35
CA ILE A 46 13.88 2.22 -0.02
C ILE A 46 13.36 2.01 1.41
N LEU A 47 13.91 2.72 2.40
CA LEU A 47 13.54 2.52 3.81
C LEU A 47 12.12 3.02 4.09
N ASP A 48 11.79 4.21 3.58
CA ASP A 48 10.46 4.79 3.71
C ASP A 48 9.42 3.93 2.99
N ALA A 49 9.75 3.44 1.79
CA ALA A 49 8.89 2.53 1.04
C ALA A 49 8.64 1.22 1.81
N CYS A 50 9.68 0.60 2.38
CA CYS A 50 9.53 -0.61 3.19
C CYS A 50 8.59 -0.40 4.39
N TYR A 51 8.74 0.74 5.07
CA TYR A 51 7.87 1.11 6.18
C TYR A 51 6.42 1.25 5.73
N VAL A 52 6.17 2.03 4.66
CA VAL A 52 4.81 2.27 4.13
C VAL A 52 4.16 0.97 3.68
N THR A 53 4.86 0.16 2.88
CA THR A 53 4.30 -1.08 2.32
C THR A 53 3.97 -2.07 3.44
N THR A 54 4.82 -2.18 4.46
CA THR A 54 4.60 -3.10 5.58
C THR A 54 3.36 -2.72 6.39
N MET A 55 3.26 -1.45 6.79
CA MET A 55 2.17 -0.97 7.63
C MET A 55 0.83 -1.05 6.91
N CYS A 56 0.78 -0.56 5.67
CA CYS A 56 -0.45 -0.54 4.88
C CYS A 56 -0.90 -1.94 4.45
N SER A 57 0.03 -2.82 4.07
CA SER A 57 -0.31 -4.19 3.69
C SER A 57 -0.82 -4.99 4.89
N THR A 58 -0.26 -4.78 6.08
CA THR A 58 -0.77 -5.39 7.32
C THR A 58 -2.21 -4.95 7.58
N LYS A 59 -2.49 -3.65 7.52
CA LYS A 59 -3.85 -3.12 7.71
C LYS A 59 -4.83 -3.64 6.67
N HIS A 60 -4.42 -3.67 5.41
CA HIS A 60 -5.24 -4.18 4.31
C HIS A 60 -5.55 -5.66 4.48
N PHE A 61 -4.58 -6.49 4.85
CA PHE A 61 -4.78 -7.92 5.11
C PHE A 61 -5.81 -8.18 6.20
N ILE A 62 -5.79 -7.38 7.29
CA ILE A 62 -6.79 -7.48 8.36
C ILE A 62 -8.21 -7.23 7.85
N LYS A 63 -8.39 -6.29 6.91
CA LYS A 63 -9.69 -5.97 6.32
C LYS A 63 -10.08 -6.93 5.19
N TYR A 64 -9.11 -7.38 4.40
CA TYR A 64 -9.28 -8.20 3.20
C TYR A 64 -8.23 -9.34 3.17
N PRO A 65 -8.47 -10.45 3.89
CA PRO A 65 -7.48 -11.55 3.96
C PRO A 65 -7.16 -12.20 2.60
N GLN A 66 -8.05 -12.06 1.62
CA GLN A 66 -7.88 -12.55 0.24
C GLN A 66 -7.59 -11.43 -0.77
N GLY A 67 -7.57 -10.18 -0.31
CA GLY A 67 -7.33 -9.01 -1.14
C GLY A 67 -5.87 -8.86 -1.54
N LYS A 68 -5.60 -7.95 -2.47
CA LYS A 68 -4.25 -7.68 -2.96
C LYS A 68 -3.96 -6.19 -3.07
N ILE A 69 -2.76 -5.79 -2.65
CA ILE A 69 -2.17 -4.50 -3.00
C ILE A 69 -1.05 -4.75 -4.01
N ASN A 70 -1.12 -4.06 -5.15
CA ASN A 70 -0.01 -3.95 -6.08
C ASN A 70 0.73 -2.64 -5.78
N TRP A 71 1.99 -2.76 -5.38
CA TRP A 71 2.86 -1.64 -5.04
C TRP A 71 3.76 -1.32 -6.22
N LYS A 72 3.71 -0.08 -6.69
CA LYS A 72 4.72 0.48 -7.58
C LYS A 72 5.78 1.19 -6.75
N VAL A 73 7.01 0.69 -6.82
CA VAL A 73 8.12 1.12 -5.96
C VAL A 73 9.34 1.56 -6.76
N SER A 74 10.29 2.25 -6.13
CA SER A 74 11.51 2.73 -6.78
C SER A 74 12.57 1.64 -6.98
N SER A 75 12.45 0.51 -6.28
CA SER A 75 13.48 -0.54 -6.24
C SER A 75 12.91 -1.89 -5.82
N GLU A 76 13.39 -2.96 -6.45
CA GLU A 76 13.08 -4.35 -6.09
C GLU A 76 13.54 -4.72 -4.68
N LEU A 77 14.52 -4.00 -4.11
CA LEU A 77 14.98 -4.21 -2.73
C LEU A 77 13.85 -4.07 -1.71
N VAL A 78 12.83 -3.26 -2.01
CA VAL A 78 11.65 -3.13 -1.14
C VAL A 78 10.91 -4.47 -1.03
N ASN A 79 10.75 -5.20 -2.13
CA ASN A 79 10.16 -6.54 -2.12
C ASN A 79 11.06 -7.52 -1.36
N GLU A 80 12.37 -7.53 -1.61
CA GLU A 80 13.32 -8.42 -0.93
C GLU A 80 13.29 -8.26 0.59
N PHE A 81 13.22 -7.02 1.09
CA PHE A 81 13.21 -6.75 2.53
C PHE A 81 11.87 -7.04 3.21
N THR A 82 10.77 -6.95 2.48
CA THR A 82 9.42 -7.10 3.05
C THR A 82 8.83 -8.48 2.83
N GLN A 83 9.28 -9.23 1.81
CA GLN A 83 8.82 -10.60 1.53
C GLN A 83 8.90 -11.55 2.75
N PRO A 84 9.97 -11.54 3.58
CA PRO A 84 10.05 -12.43 4.75
C PRO A 84 8.91 -12.25 5.76
N LEU A 85 8.23 -11.11 5.76
CA LEU A 85 7.07 -10.84 6.62
C LEU A 85 5.84 -11.68 6.26
N SER A 86 5.84 -12.36 5.10
CA SER A 86 4.85 -13.36 4.71
C SER A 86 3.39 -12.87 4.73
N LEU A 87 3.17 -11.59 4.44
CA LEU A 87 1.82 -10.99 4.41
C LEU A 87 0.95 -11.52 3.25
N ASN A 88 1.57 -12.09 2.20
CA ASN A 88 0.93 -12.77 1.05
C ASN A 88 -0.15 -11.99 0.28
N ASN A 89 -0.41 -10.72 0.63
CA ASN A 89 -1.37 -9.83 -0.01
C ASN A 89 -0.68 -8.70 -0.80
N SER A 90 0.65 -8.72 -0.92
CA SER A 90 1.43 -7.67 -1.58
C SER A 90 2.10 -8.20 -2.85
N LYS A 91 1.99 -7.45 -3.94
CA LYS A 91 2.77 -7.65 -5.16
C LYS A 91 3.52 -6.35 -5.47
N TYR A 92 4.71 -6.45 -6.05
CA TYR A 92 5.58 -5.29 -6.32
C TYR A 92 5.92 -5.24 -7.82
N TYR A 93 5.86 -4.06 -8.42
CA TYR A 93 6.18 -3.80 -9.83
C TYR A 93 6.95 -2.49 -10.02
#